data_AF-A0A7W1ZC19-F1
#
_entry.id   AF-A0A7W1ZC19-F1
#
_cell.length_a   1.000
_cell.length_b   1.000
_cell.length_c   1.000
_cell.angle_alpha   90.00
_cell.angle_beta   90.00
_cell.angle_gamma   90.00
#
_symmetry.space_group_name_H-M   'P 1'
#
loop_
_entity.id
_entity.type
_entity.pdbx_description
1 polymer ?
#
loop_
_entity_poly.entity_id
_entity_poly.type
_entity_poly.pdbx_seq_one_letter_code
_entity_poly.pdbx_strand_id
1 'polypeptide(L)'
;MSCNQKPKELTAKDILDKTIEVAGGERYDNAEIDFTFRNIKYKSIRQNGRFSLQRFLPDTLNTVDILTNDRFTRLQKNEKIVLADTTTFKYMESVNSVH
;
A
#
# COMPACT_ATOMS: atom_id res chain seq x y z
N MET A 1 -10.63 36.49 36.64
CA MET A 1 -10.88 35.04 36.70
C MET A 1 -9.80 34.37 35.86
N SER A 2 -8.86 33.68 36.50
CA SER A 2 -7.68 33.10 35.86
C SER A 2 -7.98 31.65 35.48
N CYS A 3 -7.90 31.32 34.19
CA CYS A 3 -8.05 29.95 33.70
C CYS A 3 -6.80 29.13 34.05
N ASN A 4 -6.86 28.41 35.18
CA ASN A 4 -5.83 27.45 35.57
C ASN A 4 -6.21 26.05 35.02
N GLN A 5 -6.21 25.90 33.69
CA GLN A 5 -6.36 24.57 33.09
C GLN A 5 -5.00 23.87 33.15
N LYS A 6 -4.85 22.93 34.07
CA LYS A 6 -3.70 22.02 34.08
C LYS A 6 -3.67 21.27 32.74
N PRO A 7 -2.55 21.25 32.01
CA PRO A 7 -2.47 20.49 30.78
C PRO A 7 -2.79 19.02 31.09
N LYS A 8 -3.72 18.45 30.34
CA LYS A 8 -4.09 17.04 30.46
C LYS A 8 -2.88 16.22 30.00
N GLU A 9 -2.22 15.52 30.94
CA GLU A 9 -1.17 14.58 30.57
C GLU A 9 -1.77 13.49 29.68
N LEU A 10 -1.23 13.36 28.48
CA LEU A 10 -1.64 12.33 27.54
C LEU A 10 -0.99 11.02 27.92
N THR A 11 -1.78 9.94 27.95
CA THR A 11 -1.22 8.60 28.06
C THR A 11 -0.58 8.19 26.73
N ALA A 12 0.30 7.18 26.75
CA ALA A 12 0.86 6.62 25.52
C ALA A 12 -0.23 6.15 24.53
N LYS A 13 -1.35 5.63 25.05
CA LYS A 13 -2.51 5.25 24.24
C LYS A 13 -3.16 6.46 23.57
N ASP A 14 -3.34 7.55 24.29
CA ASP A 14 -3.93 8.78 23.72
C ASP A 14 -3.05 9.36 22.61
N ILE A 15 -1.72 9.27 22.75
CA ILE A 15 -0.79 9.71 21.71
C ILE A 15 -0.90 8.80 20.49
N LEU A 16 -0.93 7.48 20.68
CA LEU A 16 -1.06 6.52 19.59
C LEU A 16 -2.37 6.69 18.82
N ASP A 17 -3.49 6.74 19.55
CA ASP A 17 -4.83 6.84 18.96
C ASP A 17 -4.99 8.15 18.17
N LYS A 18 -4.52 9.28 18.72
CA LYS A 18 -4.47 10.56 17.99
C LYS A 18 -3.54 10.51 16.77
N THR A 19 -2.41 9.82 16.88
CA THR A 19 -1.48 9.67 15.75
C THR A 19 -2.14 8.91 14.61
N ILE A 20 -2.85 7.82 14.91
CA ILE A 20 -3.60 7.03 13.93
C ILE A 20 -4.68 7.90 13.27
N GLU A 21 -5.48 8.62 14.08
CA GLU A 21 -6.54 9.50 13.60
C GLU A 21 -6.01 10.57 12.64
N VAL A 22 -4.95 11.28 13.03
CA VAL A 22 -4.34 12.35 12.22
C VAL A 22 -3.67 11.82 10.95
N ALA A 23 -3.03 10.65 11.03
CA ALA A 23 -2.37 10.05 9.87
C ALA A 23 -3.36 9.62 8.78
N GLY A 24 -4.62 9.35 9.14
CA GLY A 24 -5.71 9.02 8.23
C GLY A 24 -6.73 8.03 8.81
N GLY A 25 -6.36 7.28 9.85
CA GLY A 25 -7.23 6.35 10.57
C GLY A 25 -8.01 5.41 9.64
N GLU A 26 -9.33 5.37 9.83
CA GLU A 26 -10.27 4.55 9.07
C GLU A 26 -10.27 4.85 7.56
N ARG A 27 -9.77 6.03 7.13
CA ARG A 27 -9.67 6.34 5.70
C ARG A 27 -8.71 5.40 4.97
N TYR A 28 -7.75 4.79 5.67
CA TYR A 28 -6.88 3.78 5.07
C TYR A 28 -7.50 2.38 5.01
N ASP A 29 -8.61 2.14 5.70
CA ASP A 29 -9.36 0.89 5.54
C ASP A 29 -9.90 0.78 4.13
N ASN A 30 -10.30 1.90 3.53
CA ASN A 30 -10.82 1.97 2.16
C ASN A 30 -10.14 3.12 1.41
N ALA A 31 -9.03 2.80 0.75
CA ALA A 31 -8.22 3.78 0.03
C ALA A 31 -7.81 3.25 -1.34
N GLU A 32 -7.78 4.15 -2.32
CA GLU A 32 -7.17 3.91 -3.62
C GLU A 32 -6.14 5.01 -3.86
N ILE A 33 -4.90 4.62 -4.13
CA ILE A 33 -3.78 5.53 -4.31
C ILE A 33 -3.08 5.17 -5.61
N ASP A 34 -3.07 6.10 -6.56
CA ASP A 34 -2.37 6.00 -7.82
C ASP A 34 -1.22 7.01 -7.84
N PHE A 35 -0.01 6.54 -8.17
CA PHE A 35 1.16 7.41 -8.28
C PHE A 35 2.15 6.90 -9.31
N THR A 36 3.07 7.77 -9.73
CA THR A 36 4.18 7.42 -10.62
C THR A 36 5.49 7.60 -9.88
N PHE A 37 6.34 6.57 -9.88
CA PHE A 37 7.65 6.59 -9.28
C PHE A 37 8.68 6.02 -10.26
N ARG A 38 9.75 6.76 -10.54
CA ARG A 38 10.79 6.38 -11.50
C ARG A 38 10.22 5.96 -12.87
N ASN A 39 9.24 6.73 -13.38
CA ASN A 39 8.52 6.49 -14.64
C ASN A 39 7.72 5.17 -14.70
N ILE A 40 7.43 4.56 -13.55
CA ILE A 40 6.60 3.37 -13.43
C ILE A 40 5.33 3.77 -12.66
N LYS A 41 4.16 3.34 -13.15
CA LYS A 41 2.88 3.60 -12.47
C LYS A 41 2.64 2.54 -11.41
N TYR A 42 2.13 2.97 -10.26
CA TYR A 42 1.76 2.12 -9.14
C TYR A 42 0.33 2.43 -8.71
N LYS A 43 -0.35 1.39 -8.22
CA LYS A 43 -1.71 1.48 -7.70
C LYS A 43 -1.85 0.64 -6.44
N SER A 44 -2.24 1.28 -5.36
CA SER A 44 -2.60 0.63 -4.10
C SER A 44 -4.10 0.69 -3.90
N ILE A 45 -4.74 -0.46 -3.69
CA ILE A 45 -6.14 -0.54 -3.30
C ILE A 45 -6.19 -1.22 -1.94
N ARG A 46 -6.85 -0.58 -0.96
CA ARG A 46 -7.16 -1.13 0.36
C ARG A 46 -8.66 -1.22 0.54
N GLN A 47 -9.13 -2.35 1.05
CA GLN A 47 -10.54 -2.63 1.33
C GLN A 47 -10.65 -3.50 2.58
N ASN A 48 -10.87 -2.87 3.73
CA ASN A 48 -11.11 -3.49 5.03
C ASN A 48 -10.13 -4.65 5.32
N GLY A 49 -8.84 -4.34 5.36
CA GLY A 49 -7.76 -5.31 5.61
C GLY A 49 -7.30 -6.11 4.39
N ARG A 50 -8.05 -6.11 3.28
CA ARG A 50 -7.57 -6.61 1.97
C ARG A 50 -6.79 -5.53 1.25
N PHE A 51 -5.76 -5.93 0.52
CA PHE A 51 -4.99 -5.04 -0.34
C PHE A 51 -4.73 -5.64 -1.72
N SER A 52 -4.52 -4.75 -2.68
CA SER A 52 -3.95 -5.06 -3.99
C SER A 52 -2.92 -3.97 -4.33
N LEU A 53 -1.65 -4.35 -4.35
CA LEU A 53 -0.53 -3.51 -4.75
C LEU A 53 -0.16 -3.84 -6.19
N GLN A 54 -0.19 -2.86 -7.07
CA GLN A 54 0.01 -3.05 -8.50
C GLN A 54 1.15 -2.20 -9.03
N ARG A 55 1.90 -2.75 -9.96
CA ARG A 55 2.95 -2.06 -10.71
C ARG A 55 2.76 -2.29 -12.21
N PHE A 56 2.69 -1.21 -12.97
CA PHE A 56 2.52 -1.22 -14.43
C PHE A 56 3.83 -0.85 -15.10
N LEU A 57 4.48 -1.83 -15.74
CA LEU A 57 5.78 -1.62 -16.36
C LEU A 57 5.61 -0.91 -17.72
N PRO A 58 6.48 0.06 -18.05
CA PRO A 58 6.49 0.75 -19.33
C PRO A 58 7.17 -0.10 -20.41
N ASP A 59 6.64 -1.29 -20.66
CA ASP A 59 7.12 -2.21 -21.70
C ASP A 59 6.08 -2.40 -22.82
N THR A 60 6.47 -3.11 -23.88
CA THR A 60 5.60 -3.38 -25.03
C THR A 60 4.59 -4.51 -24.77
N LEU A 61 4.73 -5.22 -23.65
CA LEU A 61 3.87 -6.34 -23.28
C LEU A 61 2.74 -5.92 -22.35
N ASN A 62 2.68 -4.65 -21.95
CA ASN A 62 1.78 -4.14 -20.92
C ASN A 62 1.89 -5.00 -19.65
N THR A 63 3.11 -5.24 -19.18
CA THR A 63 3.32 -6.09 -18.00
C THR A 63 2.73 -5.44 -16.74
N VAL A 64 1.92 -6.20 -16.01
CA VAL A 64 1.34 -5.78 -14.72
C VAL A 64 1.73 -6.79 -13.65
N ASP A 65 2.35 -6.31 -12.57
CA ASP A 65 2.54 -7.07 -11.35
C ASP A 65 1.45 -6.75 -10.36
N ILE A 66 0.90 -7.77 -9.71
CA ILE A 66 -0.18 -7.64 -8.74
C ILE A 66 0.20 -8.47 -7.51
N LEU A 67 0.34 -7.80 -6.36
CA LEU A 67 0.53 -8.43 -5.05
C LEU A 67 -0.73 -8.21 -4.21
N THR A 68 -1.31 -9.31 -3.73
CA THR A 68 -2.48 -9.32 -2.85
C THR A 68 -2.13 -10.00 -1.53
N ASN A 69 -3.05 -10.01 -0.57
CA ASN A 69 -2.88 -10.77 0.68
C ASN A 69 -2.55 -12.26 0.45
N ASP A 70 -3.04 -12.85 -0.65
CA ASP A 70 -2.96 -14.29 -0.88
C ASP A 70 -1.76 -14.69 -1.74
N ARG A 71 -1.39 -13.85 -2.72
CA ARG A 71 -0.38 -14.20 -3.74
C ARG A 71 0.12 -13.02 -4.55
N PHE A 72 1.27 -13.25 -5.19
CA PHE A 72 1.77 -12.48 -6.31
C PHE A 72 1.28 -13.06 -7.66
N THR A 73 1.04 -12.21 -8.64
CA THR A 73 0.73 -12.59 -10.03
C THR A 73 1.31 -11.57 -10.99
N ARG A 74 1.93 -12.05 -12.08
CA ARG A 74 2.30 -11.21 -13.23
C ARG A 74 1.40 -11.49 -14.41
N LEU A 75 0.93 -10.42 -15.04
CA LEU A 75 0.18 -10.43 -16.29
C LEU A 75 1.04 -9.84 -17.41
N GLN A 76 0.94 -10.40 -18.61
CA GLN A 76 1.45 -9.81 -19.85
C GLN A 76 0.36 -9.91 -20.90
N LYS A 77 0.04 -8.80 -21.57
CA LYS A 77 -1.10 -8.70 -22.50
C LYS A 77 -2.40 -9.24 -21.88
N ASN A 78 -2.62 -8.96 -20.59
CA ASN A 78 -3.73 -9.42 -19.77
C ASN A 78 -3.78 -10.94 -19.50
N GLU A 79 -2.77 -11.71 -19.90
CA GLU A 79 -2.68 -13.13 -19.59
C GLU A 79 -1.72 -13.39 -18.43
N LYS A 80 -2.10 -14.31 -17.54
CA LYS A 80 -1.24 -14.73 -16.43
C LYS A 80 -0.06 -15.53 -16.96
N ILE A 81 1.15 -15.13 -16.59
CA ILE A 81 2.35 -15.89 -16.90
C ILE A 81 2.85 -16.67 -15.69
N VAL A 82 3.43 -17.84 -15.94
CA VAL A 82 4.08 -18.65 -14.92
C VAL A 82 5.54 -18.22 -14.83
N LEU A 83 5.99 -17.93 -13.61
CA LEU A 83 7.36 -17.56 -13.30
C LEU A 83 7.97 -18.62 -12.38
N ALA A 84 9.29 -18.79 -12.46
CA ALA A 84 10.00 -19.55 -11.45
C ALA A 84 9.88 -18.88 -10.07
N ASP A 85 9.85 -19.67 -8.99
CA ASP A 85 9.63 -19.19 -7.63
C ASP A 85 10.60 -18.07 -7.21
N THR A 86 11.87 -18.20 -7.58
CA THR A 86 12.91 -17.20 -7.28
C THR A 86 12.62 -15.86 -7.95
N THR A 87 12.04 -15.86 -9.15
CA THR A 87 11.65 -14.67 -9.90
C THR A 87 10.37 -14.07 -9.32
N THR A 88 9.39 -14.91 -8.99
CA THR A 88 8.16 -14.51 -8.29
C THR A 88 8.49 -13.76 -7.00
N PHE A 89 9.37 -14.32 -6.17
CA PHE A 89 9.78 -13.72 -4.90
C PHE A 89 10.47 -12.36 -5.10
N LYS A 90 11.43 -12.27 -6.03
CA LYS A 90 12.13 -11.00 -6.33
C LYS A 90 11.17 -9.90 -6.80
N TYR A 91 10.20 -10.24 -7.64
CA TYR A 91 9.25 -9.26 -8.15
C TYR A 91 8.22 -8.85 -7.10
N MET A 92 7.76 -9.80 -6.28
CA MET A 92 6.92 -9.54 -5.11
C MET A 92 7.58 -8.52 -4.17
N GLU A 93 8.81 -8.78 -3.74
CA GLU A 93 9.57 -7.86 -2.87
C GLU A 93 9.75 -6.48 -3.52
N SER A 94 10.02 -6.45 -4.83
CA SER A 94 10.15 -5.19 -5.55
C SER A 94 8.86 -4.38 -5.59
N VAL A 95 7.68 -5.01 -5.70
CA VAL A 95 6.38 -4.33 -5.60
C VAL A 95 6.11 -3.84 -4.17
N ASN A 96 6.42 -4.68 -3.17
CA ASN A 96 6.21 -4.34 -1.76
C ASN A 96 7.11 -3.18 -1.30
N SER A 97 8.34 -3.11 -1.80
CA SER A 97 9.32 -2.07 -1.41
C SER A 97 8.96 -0.63 -1.79
N VAL A 98 7.96 -0.45 -2.68
CA VAL A 98 7.54 0.87 -3.18
C VAL A 98 6.24 1.34 -2.53
N HIS A 99 5.40 0.41 -2.06
CA HIS A 99 4.10 0.69 -1.44
C HIS A 99 4.21 0.82 0.08
#